data_AF-A0AAW4I2C7-F1
#
_entry.id   AF-A0AAW4I2C7-F1
#
_cell.length_a   1.000
_cell.length_b   1.000
_cell.length_c   1.000
_cell.angle_alpha   90.00
_cell.angle_beta   90.00
_cell.angle_gamma   90.00
#
_symmetry.space_group_name_H-M   'P 1'
#
loop_
_entity.id
_entity.type
_entity.pdbx_description
1 polymer ?
#
loop_
_entity_poly.entity_id
_entity_poly.type
_entity_poly.pdbx_seq_one_letter_code
_entity_poly.pdbx_strand_id
1 'polypeptide(L)' 'MADLTKRERAQIGEILERRANEIAGFSDEYRRDPKHYGSVEFALTREIDRLRRLAERVNPEPEEEDEPS' A
#
# COMPACT_ATOMS: atom_id res chain seq x y z
N MET A 1 4.96 -17.61 -15.80
CA MET A 1 4.71 -17.33 -14.37
C MET A 1 3.40 -18.01 -14.02
N ALA A 2 3.30 -18.71 -12.89
CA ALA A 2 2.02 -19.26 -12.48
C ALA A 2 1.09 -18.10 -12.11
N ASP A 3 -0.13 -18.09 -12.68
CA ASP A 3 -1.13 -17.11 -12.29
C ASP A 3 -1.52 -17.34 -10.83
N LEU A 4 -1.48 -16.27 -10.04
CA LEU A 4 -1.92 -16.31 -8.65
C LEU A 4 -3.41 -16.65 -8.58
N THR A 5 -3.83 -17.35 -7.54
CA THR A 5 -5.25 -17.52 -7.22
C THR A 5 -5.83 -16.23 -6.64
N LYS A 6 -7.17 -16.11 -6.62
CA LYS A 6 -7.86 -14.98 -5.96
C LYS A 6 -7.48 -14.85 -4.49
N ARG A 7 -7.34 -15.99 -3.79
CA ARG A 7 -6.95 -16.02 -2.37
C ARG A 7 -5.52 -15.55 -2.15
N GLU A 8 -4.59 -15.95 -3.01
CA GLU A 8 -3.20 -15.48 -2.94
C GLU A 8 -3.10 -13.98 -3.25
N ARG A 9 -3.84 -13.49 -4.27
CA ARG A 9 -3.96 -12.05 -4.55
C ARG A 9 -4.46 -11.27 -3.34
N ALA A 10 -5.53 -11.72 -2.70
CA ALA A 10 -6.09 -11.09 -1.51
C ALA A 10 -5.08 -11.04 -0.35
N GLN A 11 -4.39 -12.16 -0.07
CA GLN A 11 -3.36 -12.20 0.97
C GLN A 11 -2.18 -11.26 0.67
N ILE A 12 -1.74 -11.20 -0.59
CA ILE A 12 -0.67 -10.29 -0.99
C ILE A 12 -1.14 -8.83 -0.84
N GLY A 13 -2.36 -8.50 -1.25
CA GLY A 13 -2.96 -7.18 -1.06
C GLY A 13 -2.96 -6.75 0.41
N GLU A 14 -3.45 -7.61 1.30
CA GLU A 14 -3.48 -7.36 2.75
C GLU A 14 -2.06 -7.15 3.34
N ILE A 15 -1.08 -7.95 2.89
CA ILE A 15 0.32 -7.77 3.30
C ILE A 15 0.84 -6.40 2.85
N LEU A 16 0.57 -6.00 1.61
CA LEU A 16 1.03 -4.73 1.06
C LEU A 16 0.42 -3.53 1.79
N GLU A 17 -0.88 -3.57 2.08
CA GLU A 17 -1.56 -2.54 2.87
C GLU A 17 -0.99 -2.43 4.28
N ARG A 18 -0.81 -3.57 4.96
CA ARG A 18 -0.22 -3.59 6.30
C ARG A 18 1.19 -3.00 6.31
N ARG A 19 2.03 -3.34 5.32
CA ARG A 19 3.37 -2.72 5.19
C ARG A 19 3.30 -1.23 4.93
N ALA A 20 2.37 -0.77 4.09
CA ALA A 20 2.17 0.67 3.87
C ALA A 20 1.82 1.38 5.18
N ASN A 21 0.97 0.77 6.02
CA ASN A 21 0.56 1.33 7.31
C ASN A 21 1.69 1.32 8.35
N GLU A 22 2.50 0.25 8.40
CA GLU A 22 3.71 0.21 9.24
C GLU A 22 4.66 1.36 8.88
N ILE A 23 4.91 1.58 7.58
CA ILE A 23 5.78 2.66 7.10
C ILE A 23 5.18 4.03 7.36
N ALA A 24 3.86 4.18 7.28
CA ALA A 24 3.19 5.42 7.67
C ALA A 24 3.43 5.73 9.16
N GLY A 25 3.33 4.73 10.04
CA GLY A 25 3.68 4.87 11.45
C GLY A 25 5.13 5.31 11.67
N PHE A 26 6.08 4.66 10.99
CA PHE A 26 7.49 5.06 11.04
C PHE A 26 7.73 6.48 10.48
N SER A 27 7.04 6.86 9.41
CA SER A 27 7.14 8.19 8.81
C SER A 27 6.65 9.26 9.76
N ASP A 28 5.57 9.01 10.50
CA ASP A 28 5.04 9.95 11.48
C ASP A 28 5.97 10.11 12.68
N GLU A 29 6.57 9.02 13.17
CA GLU A 29 7.61 9.10 14.21
C GLU A 29 8.86 9.82 13.71
N TYR A 30 9.30 9.55 12.47
CA TYR A 30 10.47 10.17 11.86
C TYR A 30 10.33 11.68 11.74
N ARG A 31 9.17 12.18 11.29
CA ARG A 31 8.89 13.63 11.18
C ARG A 31 8.90 14.37 12.52
N ARG A 32 8.69 13.67 13.64
CA ARG A 32 8.71 14.28 14.98
C ARG A 32 10.13 14.58 15.48
N ASP A 33 11.16 13.94 14.91
CA ASP A 33 12.55 14.27 15.21
C ASP A 33 12.94 15.57 14.50
N PRO A 34 13.32 16.66 15.20
CA PRO A 34 13.74 17.91 14.55
C PRO A 34 15.01 17.78 13.70
N LYS A 35 15.74 16.64 13.79
CA LYS A 35 16.91 16.33 12.97
C LYS A 35 16.61 15.41 11.79
N HIS A 36 15.33 15.20 11.45
CA HIS A 36 14.95 14.41 10.29
C HIS A 36 15.41 15.05 8.97
N TYR A 37 15.65 14.21 7.97
CA TYR A 37 16.00 14.63 6.63
C TYR A 37 14.78 14.55 5.71
N GLY A 38 14.41 15.67 5.09
CA GLY A 38 13.27 15.72 4.16
C GLY A 38 13.39 14.75 2.98
N SER A 39 14.62 14.37 2.58
CA SER A 39 14.84 13.35 1.55
C SER A 39 14.37 11.95 1.99
N VAL A 40 14.53 11.61 3.28
CA VAL A 40 14.06 10.35 3.85
C VAL A 40 12.55 10.38 3.99
N GLU A 41 11.98 11.49 4.45
CA GLU A 41 10.51 11.66 4.50
C GLU A 41 9.87 11.48 3.12
N PHE A 42 10.47 12.07 2.08
CA PHE A 42 9.99 11.93 0.71
C PHE A 42 10.09 10.48 0.23
N ALA A 43 11.18 9.78 0.55
CA ALA A 43 11.34 8.37 0.22
C ALA A 43 10.28 7.49 0.91
N LEU A 44 10.00 7.72 2.19
CA LEU A 44 8.97 7.01 2.95
C LEU A 44 7.57 7.26 2.36
N THR A 45 7.27 8.51 2.01
CA THR A 45 5.99 8.88 1.37
C THR A 45 5.80 8.14 0.05
N ARG A 46 6.85 8.10 -0.81
CA ARG A 46 6.80 7.35 -2.07
C ARG A 46 6.66 5.84 -1.89
N GLU A 47 7.26 5.29 -0.85
CA GLU A 47 7.17 3.87 -0.51
C GLU A 47 5.74 3.49 -0.14
N ILE A 48 5.10 4.28 0.74
CA ILE A 48 3.70 4.10 1.14
C ILE A 48 2.80 4.10 -0.09
N ASP A 49 2.94 5.10 -0.97
CA ASP A 49 2.13 5.21 -2.19
C ASP A 49 2.37 4.04 -3.14
N ARG A 50 3.63 3.59 -3.29
CA ARG A 50 3.94 2.44 -4.15
C ARG A 50 3.27 1.17 -3.63
N LEU A 51 3.32 0.93 -2.33
CA LEU A 51 2.72 -0.26 -1.72
C LEU A 51 1.20 -0.26 -1.86
N ARG A 52 0.54 0.87 -1.64
CA ARG A 52 -0.92 1.02 -1.83
C ARG A 52 -1.34 0.76 -3.27
N ARG A 53 -0.67 1.39 -4.25
CA ARG A 53 -0.93 1.14 -5.68
C ARG A 53 -0.66 -0.31 -6.08
N LEU A 54 0.33 -0.94 -5.47
CA LEU A 54 0.62 -2.35 -5.72
C LEU A 54 -0.48 -3.25 -5.14
N ALA A 55 -1.02 -2.92 -3.96
CA ALA A 55 -2.14 -3.64 -3.35
C ALA A 55 -3.37 -3.57 -4.26
N GLU A 56 -3.76 -2.36 -4.69
CA GLU A 56 -4.86 -2.12 -5.63
C GLU A 56 -4.69 -2.92 -6.93
N ARG A 57 -3.47 -2.93 -7.50
CA ARG A 57 -3.21 -3.67 -8.74
C ARG A 57 -3.22 -5.19 -8.56
N VAL A 58 -2.79 -5.69 -7.41
CA VAL A 58 -2.71 -7.12 -7.13
C VAL A 58 -4.08 -7.67 -6.72
N ASN A 59 -4.90 -6.91 -6.02
CA ASN A 59 -6.23 -7.30 -5.59
C ASN A 59 -7.21 -6.14 -5.85
N PRO A 60 -7.58 -5.90 -7.12
CA PRO A 60 -8.51 -4.83 -7.45
C PRO A 60 -9.85 -5.09 -6.76
N GLU A 61 -10.50 -4.03 -6.28
CA GLU A 61 -11.89 -4.11 -5.85
C GLU A 61 -12.73 -4.65 -7.02
N PRO A 62 -13.67 -5.57 -6.76
CA PRO A 62 -14.58 -5.99 -7.80
C PRO A 62 -15.35 -4.76 -8.30
N GLU A 63 -15.37 -4.55 -9.62
CA GLU A 63 -16.24 -3.54 -10.23
C GLU A 63 -17.68 -3.85 -9.77
N GLU A 64 -18.34 -2.89 -9.12
CA GLU A 64 -19.78 -2.97 -8.89
C GLU A 64 -20.42 -3.08 -10.27
N GLU A 65 -20.97 -4.25 -10.61
CA GLU A 65 -21.80 -4.39 -11.79
C GLU A 65 -22.95 -3.38 -11.62
N ASP A 66 -22.98 -2.32 -12.44
CA ASP A 66 -24.10 -1.39 -12.54
C ASP A 66 -25.37 -2.24 -12.72
N GLU A 67 -26.14 -2.42 -11.64
CA GLU A 67 -27.37 -3.18 -11.62
C GLU A 67 -28.33 -2.46 -12.58
N PRO A 68 -28.68 -3.02 -13.76
CA PRO A 68 -29.53 -2.31 -14.70
C PRO A 68 -30.93 -2.25 -14.10
N SER A 69 -31.33 -1.08 -13.60
CA SER A 69 -32.69 -0.76 -13.16
C SER A 69 -33.32 0.31 -14.04
#